data_AF-A0A956J6C1-F1
#
_entry.id   AF-A0A956J6C1-F1
#
_cell.length_a   1.000
_cell.length_b   1.000
_cell.length_c   1.000
_cell.angle_alpha   90.00
_cell.angle_beta   90.00
_cell.angle_gamma   90.00
#
_symmetry.space_group_name_H-M   'P 1'
#
loop_
_entity.id
_entity.type
_entity.pdbx_description
1 polymer ?
#
loop_
_entity_poly.entity_id
_entity_poly.type
_entity_poly.pdbx_seq_one_letter_code
_entity_poly.pdbx_strand_id
1 'polypeptide(L)'
;MVKGLREGLLSPQSVMALVAQAGARLGFTDRILQLLVGKIVPKEHEALLRYEPTAHDVFVATFAKSGTNWAMQMCQQIASRGTAEFEHIHQLVAWPEAPYAVVPLDDPGPQRSSPTGLRVIKTHLWAFAVPYDPAAKYVTIIRDPKEVVVSAYYFLLGLLGIRDRVSPAEWIELSLQDDRFPRQWAEHSMSYWLWRSKPNVLVRTFADLKADHAGTVDALAALMGVALSEAERAAVIERSTFSTMKSIDERFAPPRTPLVRADQHPNMMRRGASGRADELMGADARARLDEACRRQLRRLGSELPYDELFGGR
;
A
#
# COMPACT_ATOMS: atom_id res chain seq x y z
N MET A 1 39.55 -11.90 33.71
CA MET A 1 38.22 -11.69 34.34
C MET A 1 37.63 -10.37 33.82
N VAL A 2 37.21 -10.32 32.55
CA VAL A 2 36.47 -9.18 31.98
C VAL A 2 35.45 -9.75 30.97
N LYS A 3 34.33 -10.25 31.50
CA LYS A 3 33.14 -10.65 30.75
C LYS A 3 31.97 -10.29 31.64
N GLY A 4 31.34 -9.13 31.40
CA GLY A 4 30.19 -8.68 32.20
C GLY A 4 30.09 -7.18 32.28
N LEU A 5 29.78 -6.51 31.18
CA LEU A 5 29.28 -5.11 31.15
C LEU A 5 28.70 -4.78 29.77
N ARG A 6 27.76 -5.61 29.31
CA ARG A 6 26.90 -5.31 28.13
C ARG A 6 25.42 -5.64 28.33
N GLU A 7 24.98 -5.83 29.58
CA GLU A 7 23.56 -6.01 29.90
C GLU A 7 23.06 -4.76 30.62
N GLY A 8 22.24 -3.95 29.94
CA GLY A 8 21.63 -2.78 30.58
C GLY A 8 21.06 -1.74 29.63
N LEU A 9 21.42 -1.74 28.34
CA LEU A 9 20.74 -0.89 27.36
C LEU A 9 19.47 -1.57 26.87
N LEU A 10 18.32 -0.96 27.19
CA LEU A 10 17.04 -1.28 26.56
C LEU A 10 17.23 -1.30 25.05
N SER A 11 16.73 -2.35 24.38
CA SER A 11 16.75 -2.37 22.92
C SER A 11 16.00 -1.14 22.38
N PRO A 12 16.31 -0.66 21.16
CA PRO A 12 15.57 0.45 20.54
C PRO A 12 14.06 0.24 20.60
N GLN A 13 13.60 -1.02 20.50
CA GLN A 13 12.21 -1.44 20.59
C GLN A 13 11.65 -1.32 22.02
N SER A 14 12.40 -1.72 23.04
CA SER A 14 12.01 -1.55 24.44
C SER A 14 11.90 -0.07 24.82
N VAL A 15 12.77 0.77 24.26
CA VAL A 15 12.67 2.23 24.38
C VAL A 15 11.41 2.74 23.67
N MET A 16 11.14 2.33 22.42
CA MET A 16 9.93 2.75 21.69
C MET A 16 8.64 2.28 22.37
N ALA A 17 8.64 1.06 22.91
CA ALA A 17 7.58 0.49 23.70
C ALA A 17 7.30 1.35 24.95
N LEU A 18 8.34 1.68 25.71
CA LEU A 18 8.22 2.51 26.91
C LEU A 18 7.72 3.93 26.55
N VAL A 19 8.23 4.49 25.46
CA VAL A 19 7.81 5.81 24.93
C VAL A 19 6.33 5.77 24.53
N ALA A 20 5.87 4.79 23.76
CA ALA A 20 4.46 4.63 23.40
C ALA A 20 3.56 4.45 24.64
N GLN A 21 4.01 3.70 25.65
CA GLN A 21 3.26 3.49 26.90
C GLN A 21 3.19 4.77 27.75
N ALA A 22 4.27 5.54 27.81
CA ALA A 22 4.28 6.84 28.48
C ALA A 22 3.40 7.85 27.73
N GLY A 23 3.42 7.84 26.39
CA GLY A 23 2.55 8.67 25.57
C GLY A 23 1.07 8.37 25.73
N ALA A 24 0.69 7.08 25.76
CA ALA A 24 -0.68 6.65 26.03
C ALA A 24 -1.18 7.12 27.39
N ARG A 25 -0.34 7.06 28.42
CA ARG A 25 -0.69 7.54 29.77
C ARG A 25 -0.75 9.06 29.89
N LEU A 26 0.00 9.79 29.07
CA LEU A 26 0.13 11.26 29.14
C LEU A 26 -0.65 11.99 28.04
N GLY A 27 -1.44 11.28 27.21
CA GLY A 27 -2.22 11.89 26.13
C GLY A 27 -1.40 12.32 24.89
N PHE A 28 -0.17 11.82 24.75
CA PHE A 28 0.74 12.11 23.62
C PHE A 28 0.88 10.95 22.62
N THR A 29 0.00 9.94 22.66
CA THR A 29 -0.02 8.77 21.74
C THR A 29 0.15 9.18 20.29
N ASP A 30 -0.52 10.27 19.93
CA ASP A 30 -0.50 10.87 18.61
C ASP A 30 0.90 11.27 18.11
N ARG A 31 1.60 12.12 18.87
CA ARG A 31 2.97 12.57 18.56
C ARG A 31 3.96 11.42 18.49
N ILE A 32 3.75 10.39 19.30
CA ILE A 32 4.63 9.21 19.32
C ILE A 32 4.38 8.32 18.12
N LEU A 33 3.12 8.11 17.74
CA LEU A 33 2.78 7.40 16.52
C LEU A 33 3.32 8.14 15.28
N GLN A 34 3.25 9.48 15.25
CA GLN A 34 3.88 10.28 14.20
C GLN A 34 5.39 10.10 14.12
N LEU A 35 6.08 10.20 15.26
CA LEU A 35 7.53 10.00 15.31
C LEU A 35 7.92 8.58 14.90
N LEU A 36 7.10 7.58 15.21
CA LEU A 36 7.30 6.19 14.82
C LEU A 36 7.08 5.98 13.32
N VAL A 37 5.94 6.45 12.78
CA VAL A 37 5.59 6.32 11.36
C VAL A 37 6.56 7.11 10.49
N GLY A 38 6.93 8.33 10.89
CA GLY A 38 7.89 9.18 10.18
C GLY A 38 9.34 8.70 10.24
N LYS A 39 9.66 7.71 11.09
CA LYS A 39 10.95 7.00 11.08
C LYS A 39 10.93 5.72 10.25
N ILE A 40 9.74 5.22 9.88
CA ILE A 40 9.55 4.03 9.04
C ILE A 40 9.38 4.42 7.58
N VAL A 41 8.68 5.52 7.32
CA VAL A 41 8.48 6.09 5.99
C VAL A 41 9.61 7.11 5.76
N PRO A 42 10.53 6.89 4.82
CA PRO A 42 11.64 7.81 4.58
C PRO A 42 11.16 9.23 4.28
N LYS A 43 11.93 10.21 4.73
CA LYS A 43 11.85 11.57 4.25
C LYS A 43 12.46 11.60 2.84
N GLU A 44 11.71 12.17 1.90
CA GLU A 44 12.07 12.45 0.50
C GLU A 44 12.42 11.24 -0.40
N HIS A 45 11.51 10.85 -1.30
CA HIS A 45 11.79 9.88 -2.38
C HIS A 45 12.37 10.57 -3.62
N GLU A 46 13.46 11.31 -3.43
CA GLU A 46 14.17 12.01 -4.52
C GLU A 46 14.47 11.09 -5.71
N ALA A 47 14.66 9.79 -5.44
CA ALA A 47 14.90 8.78 -6.46
C ALA A 47 13.82 8.78 -7.55
N LEU A 48 12.53 8.85 -7.20
CA LEU A 48 11.45 8.89 -8.20
C LEU A 48 11.33 10.26 -8.87
N LEU A 49 11.59 11.35 -8.16
CA LEU A 49 11.53 12.70 -8.74
C LEU A 49 12.57 12.94 -9.84
N ARG A 50 13.70 12.23 -9.77
CA ARG A 50 14.80 12.30 -10.75
C ARG A 50 14.78 11.13 -11.74
N TYR A 51 13.84 10.21 -11.60
CA TYR A 51 13.73 9.03 -12.43
C TYR A 51 13.06 9.40 -13.75
N GLU A 52 13.62 8.91 -14.86
CA GLU A 52 13.04 9.03 -16.19
C GLU A 52 12.30 7.73 -16.53
N PRO A 53 10.95 7.73 -16.55
CA PRO A 53 10.20 6.54 -16.90
C PRO A 53 10.45 6.11 -18.34
N THR A 54 10.31 4.81 -18.57
CA THR A 54 10.52 4.19 -19.87
C THR A 54 9.28 3.41 -20.31
N ALA A 55 9.27 2.98 -21.58
CA ALA A 55 8.23 2.10 -22.10
C ALA A 55 8.10 0.75 -21.36
N HIS A 56 9.15 0.36 -20.62
CA HIS A 56 9.21 -0.88 -19.84
C HIS A 56 8.57 -0.77 -18.46
N ASP A 57 8.24 0.43 -18.00
CA ASP A 57 7.80 0.66 -16.63
C ASP A 57 6.29 0.54 -16.45
N VAL A 58 5.89 -0.23 -15.44
CA VAL A 58 4.52 -0.33 -14.94
C VAL A 58 4.49 0.09 -13.47
N PHE A 59 4.01 1.30 -13.21
CA PHE A 59 3.86 1.84 -11.87
C PHE A 59 2.58 1.33 -11.21
N VAL A 60 2.71 0.59 -10.12
CA VAL A 60 1.62 0.32 -9.17
C VAL A 60 1.67 1.39 -8.09
N ALA A 61 0.93 2.47 -8.33
CA ALA A 61 0.98 3.72 -7.60
C ALA A 61 -0.31 3.90 -6.80
N THR A 62 -0.33 3.38 -5.58
CA THR A 62 -1.58 3.11 -4.84
C THR A 62 -1.46 3.54 -3.39
N PHE A 63 -2.47 4.19 -2.82
CA PHE A 63 -2.44 4.61 -1.41
C PHE A 63 -2.27 3.38 -0.52
N ALA A 64 -1.44 3.47 0.51
CA ALA A 64 -1.14 2.32 1.36
C ALA A 64 -2.42 1.63 1.86
N LYS A 65 -2.42 0.29 1.86
CA LYS A 65 -3.56 -0.56 2.26
C LYS A 65 -4.78 -0.55 1.33
N SER A 66 -4.63 0.00 0.12
CA SER A 66 -5.71 0.04 -0.88
C SER A 66 -5.69 -1.12 -1.89
N GLY A 67 -4.84 -2.13 -1.71
CA GLY A 67 -4.74 -3.28 -2.63
C GLY A 67 -3.41 -3.40 -3.38
N THR A 68 -2.37 -2.69 -2.94
CA THR A 68 -1.06 -2.63 -3.61
C THR A 68 -0.47 -4.01 -3.91
N ASN A 69 -0.47 -4.95 -2.96
CA ASN A 69 0.07 -6.29 -3.19
C ASN A 69 -0.70 -7.05 -4.27
N TRP A 70 -2.02 -6.90 -4.31
CA TRP A 70 -2.85 -7.57 -5.31
C TRP A 70 -2.58 -7.02 -6.71
N ALA A 71 -2.51 -5.69 -6.84
CA ALA A 71 -2.13 -5.03 -8.09
C ALA A 71 -0.70 -5.40 -8.54
N MET A 72 0.29 -5.39 -7.63
CA MET A 72 1.65 -5.84 -7.93
C MET A 72 1.68 -7.29 -8.39
N GLN A 73 0.96 -8.20 -7.70
CA GLN A 73 0.92 -9.60 -8.08
C GLN A 73 0.32 -9.79 -9.47
N MET A 74 -0.81 -9.15 -9.78
CA MET A 74 -1.41 -9.22 -11.11
C MET A 74 -0.45 -8.67 -12.17
N CYS A 75 0.12 -7.47 -11.99
CA CYS A 75 1.03 -6.87 -12.96
C CYS A 75 2.30 -7.72 -13.14
N GLN A 76 2.88 -8.24 -12.07
CA GLN A 76 4.09 -9.06 -12.14
C GLN A 76 3.82 -10.39 -12.85
N GLN A 77 2.68 -11.03 -12.56
CA GLN A 77 2.30 -12.26 -13.26
C GLN A 77 2.00 -11.99 -14.74
N ILE A 78 1.36 -10.87 -15.09
CA ILE A 78 1.15 -10.48 -16.50
C ILE A 78 2.51 -10.26 -17.20
N ALA A 79 3.43 -9.50 -16.58
CA ALA A 79 4.76 -9.26 -17.13
C ALA A 79 5.54 -10.55 -17.38
N SER A 80 5.32 -11.57 -16.55
CA SER A 80 5.90 -12.91 -16.66
C SER A 80 5.00 -13.94 -17.32
N ARG A 81 3.92 -13.54 -18.00
CA ARG A 81 2.99 -14.47 -18.68
C ARG A 81 2.49 -15.62 -17.80
N GLY A 82 2.23 -15.34 -16.52
CA GLY A 82 1.74 -16.29 -15.53
C GLY A 82 2.80 -17.22 -14.91
N THR A 83 4.09 -16.96 -15.14
CA THR A 83 5.19 -17.84 -14.72
C THR A 83 6.12 -17.25 -13.66
N ALA A 84 5.82 -16.06 -13.12
CA ALA A 84 6.69 -15.43 -12.13
C ALA A 84 6.77 -16.26 -10.85
N GLU A 85 8.00 -16.63 -10.49
CA GLU A 85 8.39 -17.21 -9.20
C GLU A 85 9.32 -16.24 -8.48
N PHE A 86 9.11 -16.10 -7.17
CA PHE A 86 9.93 -15.26 -6.30
C PHE A 86 9.81 -15.76 -4.86
N GLU A 87 10.89 -15.59 -4.09
CA GLU A 87 10.84 -15.79 -2.63
C GLU A 87 10.20 -14.56 -1.97
N HIS A 88 10.40 -13.38 -2.56
CA HIS A 88 9.79 -12.15 -2.09
C HIS A 88 9.49 -11.22 -3.27
N ILE A 89 8.31 -10.60 -3.29
CA ILE A 89 7.85 -9.77 -4.43
C ILE A 89 8.83 -8.65 -4.77
N HIS A 90 9.49 -8.07 -3.75
CA HIS A 90 10.45 -6.99 -3.92
C HIS A 90 11.84 -7.42 -4.45
N GLN A 91 12.02 -8.70 -4.80
CA GLN A 91 13.13 -9.15 -5.66
C GLN A 91 12.90 -8.75 -7.14
N LEU A 92 11.63 -8.58 -7.54
CA LEU A 92 11.23 -8.24 -8.91
C LEU A 92 10.61 -6.84 -8.99
N VAL A 93 9.96 -6.40 -7.91
CA VAL A 93 9.25 -5.11 -7.87
C VAL A 93 10.04 -4.09 -7.07
N ALA A 94 10.57 -3.08 -7.75
CA ALA A 94 11.26 -1.97 -7.10
C ALA A 94 10.29 -1.19 -6.20
N TRP A 95 10.78 -0.71 -5.06
CA TRP A 95 10.02 0.17 -4.17
C TRP A 95 10.92 1.30 -3.67
N PRO A 96 10.97 2.44 -4.39
CA PRO A 96 11.89 3.55 -4.09
C PRO A 96 11.74 4.14 -2.69
N GLU A 97 10.57 3.97 -2.08
CA GLU A 97 10.28 4.38 -0.70
C GLU A 97 10.70 3.36 0.37
N ALA A 98 11.14 2.17 -0.03
CA ALA A 98 11.57 1.17 0.92
C ALA A 98 12.93 1.55 1.51
N PRO A 99 13.11 1.47 2.84
CA PRO A 99 14.37 1.85 3.45
C PRO A 99 15.52 0.91 3.09
N TYR A 100 15.27 -0.39 2.84
CA TYR A 100 16.28 -1.42 2.48
C TYR A 100 15.65 -2.65 1.80
N ALA A 101 16.50 -3.56 1.29
CA ALA A 101 16.17 -4.94 0.90
C ALA A 101 15.06 -5.08 -0.17
N VAL A 102 15.10 -4.18 -1.16
CA VAL A 102 14.31 -4.25 -2.39
C VAL A 102 15.24 -4.15 -3.58
N VAL A 103 14.82 -4.64 -4.75
CA VAL A 103 15.53 -4.42 -6.00
C VAL A 103 15.66 -2.91 -6.28
N PRO A 104 16.86 -2.39 -6.60
CA PRO A 104 17.05 -0.99 -6.92
C PRO A 104 16.20 -0.53 -8.12
N LEU A 105 15.81 0.74 -8.12
CA LEU A 105 14.99 1.32 -9.20
C LEU A 105 15.72 1.32 -10.55
N ASP A 106 17.04 1.51 -10.55
CA ASP A 106 17.91 1.51 -11.72
C ASP A 106 18.39 0.11 -12.13
N ASP A 107 18.01 -0.95 -11.40
CA ASP A 107 18.37 -2.32 -11.76
C ASP A 107 17.58 -2.77 -13.00
N PRO A 108 18.25 -3.14 -14.10
CA PRO A 108 17.59 -3.64 -15.30
C PRO A 108 17.27 -5.15 -15.21
N GLY A 109 17.66 -5.83 -14.14
CA GLY A 109 17.42 -7.25 -13.89
C GLY A 109 15.96 -7.67 -14.06
N PRO A 110 15.00 -7.06 -13.33
CA PRO A 110 13.57 -7.38 -13.48
C PRO A 110 13.03 -7.18 -14.91
N GLN A 111 13.51 -6.16 -15.61
CA GLN A 111 13.16 -5.91 -17.00
C GLN A 111 13.71 -7.02 -17.92
N ARG A 112 15.00 -7.37 -17.76
CA ARG A 112 15.70 -8.36 -18.60
C ARG A 112 15.21 -9.78 -18.38
N SER A 113 14.77 -10.12 -17.17
CA SER A 113 14.23 -11.45 -16.86
C SER A 113 12.75 -11.61 -17.24
N SER A 114 12.07 -10.51 -17.54
CA SER A 114 10.66 -10.51 -17.94
C SER A 114 10.50 -10.87 -19.42
N PRO A 115 9.71 -11.90 -19.78
CA PRO A 115 9.49 -12.28 -21.18
C PRO A 115 8.73 -11.22 -22.00
N THR A 116 8.08 -10.25 -21.34
CA THR A 116 7.46 -9.09 -21.99
C THR A 116 8.39 -7.89 -22.07
N GLY A 117 9.55 -7.95 -21.39
CA GLY A 117 10.43 -6.80 -21.17
C GLY A 117 9.84 -5.74 -20.24
N LEU A 118 8.69 -5.98 -19.59
CA LEU A 118 8.10 -5.04 -18.62
C LEU A 118 8.63 -5.30 -17.22
N ARG A 119 8.79 -4.24 -16.43
CA ARG A 119 9.07 -4.30 -14.98
C ARG A 119 8.02 -3.53 -14.20
N VAL A 120 7.79 -3.97 -12.96
CA VAL A 120 6.81 -3.35 -12.06
C VAL A 120 7.53 -2.50 -11.02
N ILE A 121 7.02 -1.29 -10.78
CA ILE A 121 7.53 -0.36 -9.77
C ILE A 121 6.39 -0.05 -8.80
N LYS A 122 6.59 -0.27 -7.51
CA LYS A 122 5.64 0.11 -6.46
C LYS A 122 5.89 1.54 -6.03
N THR A 123 4.81 2.29 -5.82
CA THR A 123 4.87 3.54 -5.05
C THR A 123 3.57 3.83 -4.29
N HIS A 124 3.68 4.57 -3.19
CA HIS A 124 2.58 5.17 -2.41
C HIS A 124 2.54 6.70 -2.55
N LEU A 125 3.37 7.27 -3.41
CA LEU A 125 3.42 8.71 -3.67
C LEU A 125 2.17 9.18 -4.42
N TRP A 126 1.83 10.46 -4.20
CA TRP A 126 0.83 11.17 -4.99
C TRP A 126 1.24 11.28 -6.46
N ALA A 127 0.26 11.40 -7.36
CA ALA A 127 0.54 11.45 -8.80
C ALA A 127 1.46 12.61 -9.20
N PHE A 128 1.38 13.75 -8.52
CA PHE A 128 2.27 14.90 -8.77
C PHE A 128 3.73 14.68 -8.34
N ALA A 129 4.01 13.64 -7.57
CA ALA A 129 5.35 13.24 -7.12
C ALA A 129 5.87 11.98 -7.85
N VAL A 130 5.08 11.43 -8.78
CA VAL A 130 5.50 10.35 -9.68
C VAL A 130 5.72 10.96 -11.07
N PRO A 131 6.90 10.79 -11.70
CA PRO A 131 7.15 11.31 -13.03
C PRO A 131 6.17 10.67 -14.02
N TYR A 132 5.47 11.52 -14.77
CA TYR A 132 4.56 11.08 -15.82
C TYR A 132 5.31 11.00 -17.16
N ASP A 133 5.19 9.86 -17.83
CA ASP A 133 5.65 9.66 -19.20
C ASP A 133 4.56 8.92 -20.00
N PRO A 134 4.23 9.33 -21.24
CA PRO A 134 3.21 8.67 -22.06
C PRO A 134 3.59 7.24 -22.47
N ALA A 135 4.87 6.87 -22.45
CA ALA A 135 5.33 5.52 -22.75
C ALA A 135 5.23 4.57 -21.54
N ALA A 136 5.31 5.07 -20.30
CA ALA A 136 5.14 4.26 -19.09
C ALA A 136 3.66 3.99 -18.77
N LYS A 137 3.37 3.02 -17.89
CA LYS A 137 2.00 2.57 -17.55
C LYS A 137 1.76 2.80 -16.08
N TYR A 138 0.56 3.21 -15.70
CA TYR A 138 0.23 3.56 -14.32
C TYR A 138 -1.05 2.88 -13.85
N VAL A 139 -1.00 2.23 -12.70
CA VAL A 139 -2.11 1.53 -12.07
C VAL A 139 -2.32 2.12 -10.68
N THR A 140 -3.54 2.61 -10.40
CA THR A 140 -3.93 3.03 -9.05
C THR A 140 -5.17 2.26 -8.61
N ILE A 141 -5.16 1.81 -7.35
CA ILE A 141 -6.34 1.27 -6.70
C ILE A 141 -6.81 2.25 -5.62
N ILE A 142 -8.03 2.76 -5.75
CA ILE A 142 -8.66 3.61 -4.75
C ILE A 142 -9.51 2.72 -3.84
N ARG A 143 -9.34 2.82 -2.53
CA ARG A 143 -10.14 2.07 -1.56
C ARG A 143 -10.93 3.01 -0.67
N ASP A 144 -12.11 2.55 -0.29
CA ASP A 144 -12.95 3.19 0.72
C ASP A 144 -12.10 3.58 1.94
N PRO A 145 -12.07 4.86 2.34
CA PRO A 145 -11.21 5.33 3.41
C PRO A 145 -11.50 4.62 4.73
N LYS A 146 -12.76 4.21 4.98
CA LYS A 146 -13.15 3.47 6.18
C LYS A 146 -12.41 2.13 6.24
N GLU A 147 -12.37 1.42 5.12
CA GLU A 147 -11.68 0.15 4.97
C GLU A 147 -10.15 0.28 5.08
N VAL A 148 -9.61 1.40 4.59
CA VAL A 148 -8.18 1.71 4.71
C VAL A 148 -7.80 1.91 6.18
N VAL A 149 -8.56 2.69 6.95
CA VAL A 149 -8.33 2.92 8.39
C VAL A 149 -8.32 1.60 9.16
N VAL A 150 -9.30 0.73 8.93
CA VAL A 150 -9.35 -0.58 9.59
C VAL A 150 -8.17 -1.46 9.16
N SER A 151 -7.84 -1.49 7.86
CA SER A 151 -6.71 -2.27 7.38
C SER A 151 -5.37 -1.76 7.91
N ALA A 152 -5.23 -0.46 8.11
CA ALA A 152 -4.04 0.19 8.66
C ALA A 152 -3.89 -0.07 10.16
N TYR A 153 -4.98 -0.14 10.93
CA TYR A 153 -4.95 -0.55 12.34
C TYR A 153 -4.25 -1.89 12.53
N TYR A 154 -4.72 -2.93 11.81
CA TYR A 154 -4.14 -4.27 11.94
C TYR A 154 -2.71 -4.34 11.40
N PHE A 155 -2.43 -3.64 10.29
CA PHE A 155 -1.12 -3.71 9.64
C PHE A 155 -0.06 -2.87 10.37
N LEU A 156 -0.26 -1.56 10.53
CA LEU A 156 0.74 -0.65 11.08
C LEU A 156 1.02 -0.94 12.55
N LEU A 157 -0.03 -1.11 13.37
CA LEU A 157 0.17 -1.40 14.79
C LEU A 157 0.68 -2.83 15.03
N GLY A 158 0.32 -3.77 14.15
CA GLY A 158 0.88 -5.12 14.15
C GLY A 158 2.37 -5.12 13.80
N LEU A 159 2.74 -4.42 12.72
CA LEU A 159 4.11 -4.24 12.27
C LEU A 159 4.98 -3.57 13.34
N LEU A 160 4.43 -2.57 14.06
CA LEU A 160 5.10 -1.86 15.13
C LEU A 160 5.12 -2.61 16.47
N GLY A 161 4.38 -3.72 16.61
CA GLY A 161 4.26 -4.43 17.88
C GLY A 161 3.54 -3.67 18.99
N ILE A 162 2.69 -2.70 18.63
CA ILE A 162 2.00 -1.83 19.60
C ILE A 162 0.47 -1.96 19.54
N ARG A 163 -0.06 -2.96 18.83
CA ARG A 163 -1.51 -3.16 18.70
C ARG A 163 -2.22 -3.29 20.04
N ASP A 164 -1.59 -3.94 21.02
CA ASP A 164 -2.19 -4.11 22.36
C ASP A 164 -2.06 -2.85 23.24
N ARG A 165 -1.51 -1.76 22.68
CA ARG A 165 -1.21 -0.51 23.40
C ARG A 165 -1.95 0.71 22.84
N VAL A 166 -2.55 0.57 21.66
CA VAL A 166 -3.38 1.61 21.03
C VAL A 166 -4.74 0.98 20.82
N SER A 167 -5.74 1.47 21.56
CA SER A 167 -7.10 0.96 21.44
C SER A 167 -7.69 1.28 20.06
N PRO A 168 -8.70 0.51 19.60
CA PRO A 168 -9.49 0.85 18.42
C PRO A 168 -10.01 2.30 18.44
N ALA A 169 -10.53 2.75 19.59
CA ALA A 169 -11.07 4.09 19.74
C ALA A 169 -10.01 5.18 19.54
N GLU A 170 -8.84 5.05 20.16
CA GLU A 170 -7.73 5.98 19.95
C GLU A 170 -7.28 6.01 18.49
N TRP A 171 -7.14 4.84 17.86
CA TRP A 171 -6.76 4.76 16.44
C TRP A 171 -7.77 5.48 15.53
N ILE A 172 -9.06 5.33 15.81
CA ILE A 172 -10.14 5.97 15.06
C ILE A 172 -10.07 7.49 15.23
N GLU A 173 -9.99 7.99 16.46
CA GLU A 173 -9.90 9.44 16.69
C GLU A 173 -8.65 10.05 16.04
N LEU A 174 -7.52 9.34 16.06
CA LEU A 174 -6.31 9.75 15.32
C LEU A 174 -6.54 9.80 13.81
N SER A 175 -7.29 8.83 13.27
CA SER A 175 -7.60 8.74 11.84
C SER A 175 -8.66 9.75 11.38
N LEU A 176 -9.42 10.33 12.31
CA LEU A 176 -10.43 11.37 12.03
C LEU A 176 -9.83 12.78 12.00
N GLN A 177 -8.57 12.97 12.40
CA GLN A 177 -7.91 14.27 12.35
C GLN A 177 -7.76 14.75 10.90
N ASP A 178 -8.43 15.86 10.57
CA ASP A 178 -8.61 16.37 9.21
C ASP A 178 -7.32 16.53 8.40
N ASP A 179 -6.27 17.03 9.03
CA ASP A 179 -4.98 17.33 8.42
C ASP A 179 -4.10 16.08 8.22
N ARG A 180 -4.64 14.89 8.52
CA ARG A 180 -3.91 13.61 8.47
C ARG A 180 -4.48 12.66 7.45
N PHE A 181 -5.07 11.57 7.91
CA PHE A 181 -5.55 10.50 7.06
C PHE A 181 -6.58 11.02 6.04
N PRO A 182 -7.61 11.80 6.40
CA PRO A 182 -8.59 12.29 5.44
C PRO A 182 -7.94 13.16 4.35
N ARG A 183 -7.03 14.07 4.72
CA ARG A 183 -6.27 14.90 3.78
C ARG A 183 -5.37 14.07 2.87
N GLN A 184 -4.54 13.19 3.45
CA GLN A 184 -3.58 12.37 2.69
C GLN A 184 -4.30 11.43 1.71
N TRP A 185 -5.37 10.78 2.17
CA TRP A 185 -6.20 9.92 1.34
C TRP A 185 -6.86 10.73 0.21
N ALA A 186 -7.49 11.87 0.53
CA ALA A 186 -8.17 12.71 -0.47
C ALA A 186 -7.19 13.25 -1.53
N GLU A 187 -6.02 13.77 -1.10
CA GLU A 187 -4.97 14.25 -2.00
C GLU A 187 -4.47 13.13 -2.91
N HIS A 188 -4.20 11.94 -2.37
CA HIS A 188 -3.72 10.82 -3.17
C HIS A 188 -4.78 10.35 -4.16
N SER A 189 -5.98 10.01 -3.67
CA SER A 189 -7.07 9.49 -4.50
C SER A 189 -7.49 10.47 -5.60
N MET A 190 -7.62 11.76 -5.28
CA MET A 190 -7.89 12.79 -6.28
C MET A 190 -6.77 12.88 -7.31
N SER A 191 -5.50 12.90 -6.88
CA SER A 191 -4.38 13.13 -7.79
C SER A 191 -4.33 12.10 -8.93
N TYR A 192 -4.60 10.82 -8.65
CA TYR A 192 -4.70 9.80 -9.69
C TYR A 192 -6.06 9.78 -10.40
N TRP A 193 -7.14 10.20 -9.72
CA TRP A 193 -8.43 10.39 -10.40
C TRP A 193 -8.34 11.43 -11.52
N LEU A 194 -7.51 12.46 -11.38
CA LEU A 194 -7.23 13.41 -12.47
C LEU A 194 -6.51 12.76 -13.66
N TRP A 195 -5.77 11.68 -13.43
CA TRP A 195 -5.08 10.93 -14.49
C TRP A 195 -5.97 9.89 -15.17
N ARG A 196 -7.19 9.64 -14.67
CA ARG A 196 -8.07 8.54 -15.12
C ARG A 196 -8.41 8.53 -16.61
N SER A 197 -8.34 9.69 -17.27
CA SER A 197 -8.64 9.84 -18.69
C SER A 197 -7.41 9.64 -19.59
N LYS A 198 -6.22 9.51 -19.02
CA LYS A 198 -4.99 9.28 -19.79
C LYS A 198 -4.96 7.83 -20.29
N PRO A 199 -4.56 7.59 -21.55
CA PRO A 199 -4.66 6.25 -22.16
C PRO A 199 -3.73 5.21 -21.52
N ASN A 200 -2.69 5.66 -20.83
CA ASN A 200 -1.70 4.83 -20.15
C ASN A 200 -1.91 4.74 -18.62
N VAL A 201 -3.12 5.06 -18.14
CA VAL A 201 -3.47 5.05 -16.72
C VAL A 201 -4.74 4.21 -16.50
N LEU A 202 -4.68 3.26 -15.57
CA LEU A 202 -5.84 2.53 -15.09
C LEU A 202 -6.14 2.89 -13.64
N VAL A 203 -7.32 3.46 -13.42
CA VAL A 203 -7.88 3.74 -12.09
C VAL A 203 -9.01 2.76 -11.82
N ARG A 204 -8.90 1.99 -10.72
CA ARG A 204 -9.95 1.07 -10.24
C ARG A 204 -10.21 1.30 -8.77
N THR A 205 -11.37 0.87 -8.29
CA THR A 205 -11.59 0.73 -6.86
C THR A 205 -11.19 -0.67 -6.37
N PHE A 206 -10.86 -0.80 -5.09
CA PHE A 206 -10.64 -2.12 -4.48
C PHE A 206 -11.90 -3.01 -4.57
N ALA A 207 -13.09 -2.41 -4.59
CA ALA A 207 -14.33 -3.14 -4.77
C ALA A 207 -14.48 -3.66 -6.20
N ASP A 208 -14.01 -2.94 -7.21
CA ASP A 208 -14.01 -3.39 -8.62
C ASP A 208 -13.16 -4.65 -8.77
N LEU A 209 -11.95 -4.64 -8.19
CA LEU A 209 -11.04 -5.79 -8.16
C LEU A 209 -11.70 -7.04 -7.58
N LYS A 210 -12.51 -6.85 -6.55
CA LYS A 210 -13.26 -7.91 -5.88
C LYS A 210 -14.48 -8.38 -6.65
N ALA A 211 -15.19 -7.45 -7.29
CA ALA A 211 -16.41 -7.75 -8.04
C ALA A 211 -16.07 -8.54 -9.31
N ASP A 212 -14.97 -8.20 -9.96
CA ASP A 212 -14.51 -8.84 -11.19
C ASP A 212 -12.98 -8.93 -11.25
N HIS A 213 -12.44 -9.96 -10.62
CA HIS A 213 -11.00 -10.23 -10.61
C HIS A 213 -10.47 -10.57 -12.01
N ALA A 214 -11.19 -11.41 -12.76
CA ALA A 214 -10.78 -11.84 -14.09
C ALA A 214 -10.79 -10.67 -15.10
N GLY A 215 -11.85 -9.85 -15.11
CA GLY A 215 -11.90 -8.65 -15.94
C GLY A 215 -10.90 -7.58 -15.51
N THR A 216 -10.50 -7.54 -14.23
CA THR A 216 -9.39 -6.69 -13.79
C THR A 216 -8.06 -7.17 -14.37
N VAL A 217 -7.79 -8.48 -14.38
CA VAL A 217 -6.61 -9.05 -15.04
C VAL A 217 -6.59 -8.68 -16.52
N ASP A 218 -7.73 -8.76 -17.20
CA ASP A 218 -7.84 -8.39 -18.62
C ASP A 218 -7.57 -6.91 -18.85
N ALA A 219 -8.14 -6.03 -18.01
CA ALA A 219 -7.91 -4.59 -18.10
C ALA A 219 -6.43 -4.22 -17.85
N LEU A 220 -5.76 -4.90 -16.91
CA LEU A 220 -4.34 -4.71 -16.66
C LEU A 220 -3.49 -5.21 -17.82
N ALA A 221 -3.80 -6.39 -18.38
CA ALA A 221 -3.08 -6.93 -19.53
C ALA A 221 -3.20 -6.01 -20.76
N ALA A 222 -4.40 -5.45 -20.98
CA ALA A 222 -4.65 -4.46 -22.03
C ALA A 222 -3.83 -3.17 -21.82
N LEU A 223 -3.81 -2.61 -20.60
CA LEU A 223 -2.99 -1.44 -20.26
C LEU A 223 -1.49 -1.71 -20.50
N MET A 224 -1.04 -2.91 -20.12
CA MET A 224 0.36 -3.33 -20.25
C MET A 224 0.74 -3.69 -21.69
N GLY A 225 -0.22 -3.77 -22.61
CA GLY A 225 0.02 -4.16 -24.01
C GLY A 225 0.41 -5.64 -24.16
N VAL A 226 -0.05 -6.50 -23.25
CA VAL A 226 0.31 -7.93 -23.22
C VAL A 226 -0.89 -8.77 -23.64
N ALA A 227 -0.78 -9.43 -24.79
CA ALA A 227 -1.72 -10.46 -25.21
C ALA A 227 -1.39 -11.79 -24.51
N LEU A 228 -2.27 -12.22 -23.61
CA LEU A 228 -2.22 -13.51 -22.93
C LEU A 228 -3.04 -14.54 -23.71
N SER A 229 -2.48 -15.73 -23.90
CA SER A 229 -3.25 -16.92 -24.26
C SER A 229 -4.22 -17.29 -23.14
N GLU A 230 -5.19 -18.16 -23.43
CA GLU A 230 -6.15 -18.64 -22.45
C GLU A 230 -5.46 -19.29 -21.24
N ALA A 231 -4.41 -20.08 -21.48
CA ALA A 231 -3.64 -20.74 -20.43
C ALA A 231 -2.83 -19.74 -19.58
N GLU A 232 -2.16 -18.77 -20.20
CA GLU A 232 -1.42 -17.73 -19.47
C GLU A 232 -2.39 -16.87 -18.63
N ARG A 233 -3.54 -16.50 -19.20
CA ARG A 233 -4.60 -15.76 -18.49
C ARG A 233 -5.12 -16.54 -17.29
N ALA A 234 -5.44 -17.82 -17.46
CA ALA A 234 -5.89 -18.69 -16.36
C ALA A 234 -4.82 -18.78 -15.25
N ALA A 235 -3.55 -18.91 -15.61
CA ALA A 235 -2.45 -18.93 -14.66
C ALA A 235 -2.29 -17.61 -13.88
N VAL A 236 -2.40 -16.46 -14.56
CA VAL A 236 -2.37 -15.14 -13.92
C VAL A 236 -3.51 -14.98 -12.92
N ILE A 237 -4.73 -15.37 -13.30
CA ILE A 237 -5.91 -15.32 -12.42
C ILE A 237 -5.67 -16.19 -11.19
N GLU A 238 -5.33 -17.47 -11.38
CA GLU A 238 -5.13 -18.41 -10.26
C GLU A 238 -4.07 -17.93 -9.27
N ARG A 239 -2.93 -17.46 -9.79
CA ARG A 239 -1.80 -16.96 -8.99
C ARG A 239 -2.06 -15.63 -8.29
N SER A 240 -3.13 -14.94 -8.66
CA SER A 240 -3.52 -13.67 -8.04
C SER A 240 -4.85 -13.76 -7.30
N THR A 241 -5.38 -14.96 -7.04
CA THR A 241 -6.54 -15.12 -6.16
C THR A 241 -6.17 -14.79 -4.71
N PHE A 242 -7.16 -14.38 -3.91
CA PHE A 242 -6.95 -14.14 -2.49
C PHE A 242 -6.44 -15.39 -1.75
N SER A 243 -6.96 -16.58 -2.09
CA SER A 243 -6.53 -17.85 -1.50
C SER A 243 -5.06 -18.14 -1.77
N THR A 244 -4.64 -18.02 -3.03
CA THR A 244 -3.25 -18.29 -3.43
C THR A 244 -2.30 -17.26 -2.83
N MET A 245 -2.63 -15.97 -2.89
CA MET A 245 -1.80 -14.94 -2.27
C MET A 245 -1.71 -15.09 -0.75
N LYS A 246 -2.77 -15.58 -0.09
CA LYS A 246 -2.78 -15.83 1.35
C LYS A 246 -1.93 -17.05 1.74
N SER A 247 -1.79 -18.06 0.87
CA SER A 247 -0.90 -19.20 1.16
C SER A 247 0.59 -18.87 1.04
N ILE A 248 0.93 -17.72 0.44
CA ILE A 248 2.30 -17.19 0.31
C ILE A 248 2.40 -15.76 0.89
N ASP A 249 1.66 -15.49 1.97
CA ASP A 249 1.50 -14.17 2.58
C ASP A 249 2.83 -13.50 2.93
N GLU A 250 3.77 -14.31 3.43
CA GLU A 250 5.11 -13.89 3.85
C GLU A 250 5.94 -13.28 2.71
N ARG A 251 5.66 -13.64 1.46
CA ARG A 251 6.36 -13.14 0.28
C ARG A 251 6.00 -11.69 -0.07
N PHE A 252 5.01 -11.12 0.61
CA PHE A 252 4.52 -9.75 0.40
C PHE A 252 4.69 -8.86 1.63
N ALA A 253 5.36 -9.33 2.67
CA ALA A 253 5.62 -8.55 3.86
C ALA A 253 6.48 -7.31 3.52
N PRO A 254 6.38 -6.21 4.29
CA PRO A 254 7.34 -5.12 4.14
C PRO A 254 8.77 -5.64 4.40
N PRO A 255 9.79 -5.12 3.71
CA PRO A 255 11.18 -5.49 3.98
C PRO A 255 11.54 -5.30 5.46
N ARG A 256 12.42 -6.17 5.98
CA ARG A 256 12.84 -6.12 7.38
C ARG A 256 13.51 -4.79 7.68
N THR A 257 13.02 -4.10 8.71
CA THR A 257 13.66 -2.89 9.24
C THR A 257 14.16 -3.16 10.66
N PRO A 258 15.19 -2.44 11.15
CA PRO A 258 15.66 -2.59 12.54
C PRO A 258 14.57 -2.30 13.60
N LEU A 259 13.51 -1.58 13.21
CA LEU A 259 12.40 -1.21 14.08
C LEU A 259 11.32 -2.29 14.20
N VAL A 260 11.31 -3.28 13.30
CA VAL A 260 10.34 -4.38 13.26
C VAL A 260 11.01 -5.66 13.75
N ARG A 261 10.38 -6.39 14.67
CA ARG A 261 10.98 -7.64 15.15
C ARG A 261 10.97 -8.70 14.05
N ALA A 262 11.98 -9.56 14.02
CA ALA A 262 12.10 -10.62 13.01
C ALA A 262 10.97 -11.67 13.09
N ASP A 263 10.29 -11.78 14.23
CA ASP A 263 9.13 -12.66 14.48
C ASP A 263 7.78 -11.97 14.21
N GLN A 264 7.77 -10.65 13.94
CA GLN A 264 6.57 -9.89 13.64
C GLN A 264 6.27 -9.89 12.15
N HIS A 265 5.36 -10.77 11.76
CA HIS A 265 4.81 -10.82 10.40
C HIS A 265 3.37 -10.32 10.42
N PRO A 266 3.08 -9.07 10.02
CA PRO A 266 1.71 -8.64 9.88
C PRO A 266 1.07 -9.43 8.73
N ASN A 267 -0.11 -10.03 8.97
CA ASN A 267 -0.87 -10.70 7.92
C ASN A 267 -1.17 -9.72 6.79
N MET A 268 -0.57 -9.90 5.62
CA MET A 268 -0.77 -9.00 4.48
C MET A 268 -2.15 -9.23 3.86
N MET A 269 -2.53 -10.50 3.74
CA MET A 269 -3.80 -11.02 3.21
C MET A 269 -4.74 -11.40 4.36
N ARG A 270 -5.19 -10.38 5.09
CA ARG A 270 -6.00 -10.58 6.31
C ARG A 270 -7.37 -11.22 6.03
N ARG A 271 -8.19 -10.58 5.19
CA ARG A 271 -9.57 -11.03 4.88
C ARG A 271 -9.96 -10.95 3.40
N GLY A 272 -9.34 -10.08 2.61
CA GLY A 272 -9.75 -9.87 1.21
C GLY A 272 -11.22 -9.42 1.07
N ALA A 273 -11.81 -8.87 2.13
CA ALA A 273 -13.22 -8.46 2.19
C ALA A 273 -13.37 -6.95 1.99
N SER A 274 -14.57 -6.52 1.61
CA SER A 274 -15.00 -5.11 1.54
C SER A 274 -16.28 -4.95 2.36
N GLY A 275 -16.54 -3.74 2.88
CA GLY A 275 -17.73 -3.46 3.67
C GLY A 275 -17.70 -4.09 5.07
N ARG A 276 -16.51 -4.17 5.67
CA ARG A 276 -16.25 -4.74 7.00
C ARG A 276 -15.62 -3.72 7.95
N ALA A 277 -15.68 -2.43 7.62
CA ALA A 277 -15.23 -1.36 8.49
C ALA A 277 -15.96 -1.36 9.85
N ASP A 278 -17.17 -1.92 9.91
CA ASP A 278 -17.96 -2.15 11.12
C ASP A 278 -17.26 -3.02 12.19
N GLU A 279 -16.25 -3.81 11.82
CA GLU A 279 -15.48 -4.63 12.78
C GLU A 279 -14.68 -3.78 13.78
N LEU A 280 -14.36 -2.53 13.40
CA LEU A 280 -13.57 -1.62 14.22
C LEU A 280 -14.31 -0.28 14.45
N MET A 281 -14.99 0.23 13.42
CA MET A 281 -15.64 1.53 13.43
C MET A 281 -17.17 1.44 13.49
N GLY A 282 -17.74 1.97 14.57
CA GLY A 282 -19.18 2.18 14.69
C GLY A 282 -19.73 3.13 13.62
N ALA A 283 -21.06 3.19 13.49
CA ALA A 283 -21.73 4.03 12.48
C ALA A 283 -21.37 5.52 12.58
N ASP A 284 -21.29 6.07 13.80
CA ASP A 284 -20.90 7.47 14.03
C ASP A 284 -19.49 7.78 13.52
N ALA A 285 -18.50 6.96 13.89
CA ALA A 285 -17.12 7.12 13.44
C ALA A 285 -17.00 7.03 11.91
N ARG A 286 -17.73 6.10 11.28
CA ARG A 286 -17.79 5.98 9.81
C ARG A 286 -18.36 7.24 9.16
N ALA A 287 -19.47 7.77 9.69
CA ALA A 287 -20.08 9.00 9.18
C ALA A 287 -19.16 10.23 9.35
N ARG A 288 -18.48 10.35 10.50
CA ARG A 288 -17.49 11.40 10.76
C ARG A 288 -16.32 11.31 9.78
N LEU A 289 -15.83 10.10 9.48
CA LEU A 289 -14.74 9.89 8.53
C LEU A 289 -15.18 10.23 7.10
N ASP A 290 -16.37 9.78 6.69
CA ASP A 290 -16.93 10.10 5.39
C ASP A 290 -17.03 11.62 5.20
N GLU A 291 -17.55 12.34 6.19
CA GLU A 291 -17.65 13.80 6.12
C GLU A 291 -16.28 14.50 6.11
N ALA A 292 -15.30 14.00 6.86
CA ALA A 292 -13.93 14.51 6.80
C ALA A 292 -13.31 14.34 5.41
N CYS A 293 -13.42 13.15 4.81
CA CYS A 293 -12.94 12.87 3.46
C CYS A 293 -13.65 13.73 2.41
N ARG A 294 -14.98 13.85 2.46
CA ARG A 294 -15.75 14.72 1.56
C ARG A 294 -15.32 16.17 1.68
N ARG A 295 -15.14 16.69 2.91
CA ARG A 295 -14.68 18.05 3.15
C ARG A 295 -13.31 18.29 2.53
N GLN A 296 -12.37 17.35 2.64
CA GLN A 296 -11.05 17.48 1.99
C GLN A 296 -11.16 17.45 0.47
N LEU A 297 -11.98 16.56 -0.11
CA LEU A 297 -12.21 16.53 -1.57
C LEU A 297 -12.84 17.83 -2.08
N ARG A 298 -13.83 18.39 -1.37
CA ARG A 298 -14.43 19.70 -1.70
C ARG A 298 -13.40 20.83 -1.61
N ARG A 299 -12.56 20.83 -0.56
CA ARG A 299 -11.47 21.81 -0.39
C ARG A 299 -10.48 21.79 -1.54
N LEU A 300 -10.21 20.61 -2.10
CA LEU A 300 -9.31 20.42 -3.23
C LEU A 300 -9.99 20.68 -4.60
N GLY A 301 -11.31 20.91 -4.65
CA GLY A 301 -12.05 21.00 -5.92
C GLY A 301 -12.06 19.68 -6.70
N SER A 302 -12.05 18.54 -6.01
CA SER A 302 -11.96 17.22 -6.62
C SER A 302 -13.24 16.82 -7.37
N GLU A 303 -13.06 16.21 -8.55
CA GLU A 303 -14.12 15.54 -9.31
C GLU A 303 -14.30 14.06 -8.93
N LEU A 304 -13.61 13.56 -7.89
CA LEU A 304 -13.77 12.17 -7.45
C LEU A 304 -15.18 11.99 -6.89
N PRO A 305 -16.02 11.09 -7.48
CA PRO A 305 -17.42 10.95 -7.09
C PRO A 305 -17.54 10.10 -5.82
N TYR A 306 -17.21 10.69 -4.66
CA TYR A 306 -17.10 9.99 -3.39
C TYR A 306 -18.33 9.15 -3.06
N ASP A 307 -19.52 9.73 -3.19
CA ASP A 307 -20.77 9.09 -2.77
C ASP A 307 -21.19 7.95 -3.70
N GLU A 308 -20.89 8.05 -5.00
CA GLU A 308 -21.11 6.94 -5.95
C GLU A 308 -20.19 5.77 -5.63
N LEU A 309 -18.94 6.05 -5.26
CA LEU A 309 -17.94 5.02 -4.98
C LEU A 309 -18.11 4.39 -3.58
N PHE A 310 -18.48 5.18 -2.57
CA PHE A 310 -18.37 4.81 -1.15
C PHE A 310 -19.59 5.17 -0.28
N GLY A 311 -20.59 5.88 -0.80
CA GLY A 311 -21.70 6.44 -0.01
C GLY A 311 -22.72 5.41 0.50
N GLY A 312 -22.83 4.25 -0.15
CA GLY A 312 -23.79 3.18 0.21
C GLY A 312 -23.22 2.05 1.07
N ARG A 313 -22.07 2.24 1.72
CA ARG A 313 -21.28 1.16 2.37
C ARG A 313 -20.92 1.45 3.83
#